data_AF-A0A7C5W6N5-F1
#
_entry.id   AF-A0A7C5W6N5-F1
#
_cell.length_a   1.000
_cell.length_b   1.000
_cell.length_c   1.000
_cell.angle_alpha   90.00
_cell.angle_beta   90.00
_cell.angle_gamma   90.00
#
_symmetry.space_group_name_H-M   'P 1'
#
loop_
_entity.id
_entity.type
_entity.pdbx_description
1 polymer ?
#
loop_
_entity_poly.entity_id
_entity_poly.type
_entity_poly.pdbx_seq_one_letter_code
_entity_poly.pdbx_strand_id
1 'polypeptide(L)'
;MKKMLLLALIIIQACTGKDYQGGRLFYTDADPSRGFHFPYFLFLPDNLKPAEPVFLIIEPNNSGFVSDKLEEHKEKARRIATRDFYVGNYLVHELKMPLLVPVFPRPQSDWKIYSHALDRDVMLQKHTSLERLDIQLLAMVDDAKEQLE
;
A
#
# COMPACT_ATOMS: atom_id res chain seq x y z
N MET A 1 -5.50 31.90 37.73
CA MET A 1 -6.24 30.79 37.08
C MET A 1 -6.15 30.97 35.57
N LYS A 2 -5.65 29.93 34.87
CA LYS A 2 -5.79 29.55 33.44
C LYS A 2 -6.24 30.67 32.47
N LYS A 3 -5.53 30.90 31.37
CA LYS A 3 -5.70 30.07 30.16
C LYS A 3 -4.39 30.02 29.35
N MET A 4 -3.81 28.83 29.32
CA MET A 4 -2.78 28.40 28.37
C MET A 4 -3.49 28.23 27.02
N LEU A 5 -3.13 29.03 26.02
CA LEU A 5 -3.61 28.86 24.66
C LEU A 5 -2.78 27.75 24.02
N LEU A 6 -3.27 26.51 24.10
CA LEU A 6 -2.66 25.38 23.41
C LEU A 6 -3.04 25.49 21.93
N LEU A 7 -2.10 25.94 21.10
CA LEU A 7 -2.23 25.89 19.65
C LEU A 7 -2.03 24.42 19.25
N ALA A 8 -3.11 23.66 19.14
CA ALA A 8 -3.06 22.31 18.60
C ALA A 8 -2.80 22.41 17.09
N LEU A 9 -1.53 22.25 16.71
CA LEU A 9 -1.13 22.09 15.32
C LEU A 9 -1.57 20.67 14.90
N ILE A 10 -2.79 20.54 14.40
CA ILE A 10 -3.21 19.30 13.74
C ILE A 10 -2.47 19.28 12.40
N ILE A 11 -1.37 18.53 12.36
CA ILE A 11 -0.73 18.14 11.11
C ILE A 11 -1.70 17.15 10.47
N ILE A 12 -2.61 17.66 9.64
CA ILE A 12 -3.28 16.84 8.65
C ILE A 12 -2.16 16.40 7.71
N GLN A 13 -1.61 15.21 7.92
CA GLN A 13 -0.89 14.51 6.87
C GLN A 13 -1.93 14.26 5.78
N ALA A 14 -2.06 15.23 4.88
CA ALA A 14 -3.00 15.16 3.79
C ALA A 14 -2.54 13.99 2.92
N CYS A 15 -3.28 12.88 2.98
CA CYS A 15 -3.31 11.88 1.92
C CYS A 15 -3.86 12.58 0.67
N THR A 16 -3.04 13.39 -0.02
CA THR A 16 -3.45 14.06 -1.25
C THR A 16 -3.45 13.00 -2.34
N GLY A 17 -4.62 12.44 -2.63
CA GLY A 17 -4.81 11.57 -3.77
C GLY A 17 -4.42 12.28 -5.06
N LYS A 18 -3.73 11.58 -5.95
CA LYS A 18 -3.45 12.06 -7.31
C LYS A 18 -4.48 11.48 -8.26
N ASP A 19 -5.01 12.33 -9.15
CA ASP A 19 -5.96 11.89 -10.17
C ASP A 19 -5.25 11.04 -11.23
N TYR A 20 -5.90 9.93 -11.58
CA TYR A 20 -5.54 9.03 -12.67
C TYR A 20 -6.79 8.77 -13.51
N GLN A 21 -6.61 8.15 -14.67
CA GLN A 21 -7.75 7.79 -15.50
C GLN A 21 -8.67 6.84 -14.73
N GLY A 22 -9.93 7.27 -14.51
CA GLY A 22 -10.97 6.47 -13.87
C GLY A 22 -10.88 6.36 -12.34
N GLY A 23 -10.03 7.13 -11.66
CA GLY A 23 -9.97 7.12 -10.21
C GLY A 23 -8.86 7.97 -9.59
N ARG A 24 -8.75 7.89 -8.27
CA ARG A 24 -7.78 8.60 -7.44
C ARG A 24 -6.83 7.63 -6.75
N LEU A 25 -5.54 7.95 -6.79
CA LEU A 25 -4.49 7.16 -6.16
C LEU A 25 -3.96 7.87 -4.92
N PHE A 26 -4.05 7.22 -3.77
CA PHE A 26 -3.49 7.64 -2.50
C PHE A 26 -2.20 6.87 -2.23
N TYR A 27 -1.21 7.56 -1.66
CA TYR A 27 0.05 6.97 -1.22
C TYR A 27 0.15 7.14 0.29
N THR A 28 0.34 6.02 0.99
CA THR A 28 0.59 6.00 2.43
C THR A 28 2.05 5.61 2.63
N ASP A 29 2.81 6.45 3.32
CA ASP A 29 4.21 6.15 3.65
C ASP A 29 4.29 5.04 4.71
N ALA A 30 5.46 4.43 4.88
CA ALA A 30 5.67 3.44 5.93
C ALA A 30 5.36 4.02 7.33
N ASP A 31 4.61 3.27 8.13
CA ASP A 31 4.28 3.62 9.51
C ASP A 31 4.52 2.43 10.46
N PRO A 32 5.74 2.34 11.03
CA PRO A 32 6.06 1.28 11.99
C PRO A 32 5.18 1.31 13.25
N SER A 33 4.63 2.48 13.62
CA SER A 33 3.72 2.59 14.78
C SER A 33 2.36 1.94 14.51
N ARG A 34 1.98 1.86 13.23
CA ARG A 34 0.80 1.12 12.74
C ARG A 34 1.10 -0.30 12.28
N GLY A 35 2.36 -0.74 12.36
CA GLY A 35 2.75 -2.14 12.16
C GLY A 35 3.23 -2.50 10.75
N PHE A 36 3.56 -1.52 9.90
CA PHE A 36 4.12 -1.78 8.57
C PHE A 36 5.34 -0.89 8.26
N HIS A 37 6.39 -1.48 7.68
CA HIS A 37 7.68 -0.81 7.42
C HIS A 37 7.85 -0.38 5.96
N PHE A 38 6.86 -0.62 5.12
CA PHE A 38 6.88 -0.26 3.71
C PHE A 38 5.63 0.51 3.34
N PRO A 39 5.71 1.41 2.34
CA PRO A 39 4.54 2.16 1.91
C PRO A 39 3.57 1.28 1.13
N TYR A 40 2.39 1.80 0.87
CA TYR A 40 1.42 1.17 -0.02
C TYR A 40 0.64 2.22 -0.82
N PHE A 41 0.01 1.78 -1.91
CA PHE A 41 -0.92 2.58 -2.69
C PHE A 41 -2.35 2.09 -2.47
N LEU A 42 -3.29 3.04 -2.34
CA LEU A 42 -4.73 2.79 -2.35
C LEU A 42 -5.35 3.50 -3.55
N PHE A 43 -5.97 2.75 -4.45
CA PHE A 43 -6.67 3.31 -5.60
C PHE A 43 -8.18 3.22 -5.40
N LEU A 44 -8.87 4.35 -5.55
CA LEU A 44 -10.32 4.46 -5.48
C LEU A 44 -10.88 4.81 -6.87
N PRO A 45 -11.72 3.98 -7.49
CA PRO A 45 -12.29 4.31 -8.79
C PRO A 45 -13.34 5.42 -8.67
N ASP A 46 -13.50 6.25 -9.71
CA ASP A 46 -14.49 7.34 -9.71
C ASP A 46 -15.93 6.84 -9.60
N ASN A 47 -16.17 5.62 -10.08
CA ASN A 47 -17.46 4.95 -10.05
C ASN A 47 -17.62 4.02 -8.83
N LEU A 48 -16.82 4.24 -7.78
CA LEU A 48 -16.89 3.49 -6.53
C LEU A 48 -18.35 3.41 -6.08
N LYS A 49 -18.84 2.18 -5.95
CA LYS A 49 -20.11 1.94 -5.29
C LYS A 49 -19.77 1.56 -3.86
N PRO A 50 -20.22 2.31 -2.84
CA PRO A 50 -20.15 1.82 -1.47
C PRO A 50 -21.01 0.56 -1.43
N ALA A 51 -20.35 -0.60 -1.53
CA ALA A 51 -20.95 -1.87 -1.19
C ALA A 51 -20.95 -1.93 0.34
N GLU A 52 -22.06 -2.36 0.94
CA GLU A 52 -22.04 -2.81 2.33
C GLU A 52 -22.13 -4.35 2.31
N PRO A 53 -21.05 -5.07 2.65
CA PRO A 53 -19.73 -4.58 3.07
C PRO A 53 -18.82 -4.10 1.92
N VAL A 54 -17.90 -3.16 2.22
CA VAL A 54 -16.87 -2.71 1.26
C VAL A 54 -15.81 -3.81 1.17
N PHE A 55 -15.60 -4.35 -0.02
CA PHE A 55 -14.54 -5.31 -0.28
C PHE A 55 -13.30 -4.61 -0.85
N LEU A 56 -12.13 -4.91 -0.29
CA LEU A 56 -10.84 -4.40 -0.73
C LEU A 56 -10.15 -5.42 -1.62
N ILE A 57 -9.83 -5.05 -2.86
CA ILE A 57 -8.98 -5.84 -3.75
C ILE A 57 -7.53 -5.63 -3.29
N ILE A 58 -6.75 -6.70 -3.22
CA ILE A 58 -5.32 -6.63 -2.89
C ILE A 58 -4.55 -7.29 -4.02
N GLU A 59 -3.64 -6.55 -4.65
CA GLU A 59 -2.69 -7.09 -5.64
C GLU A 59 -1.26 -6.94 -5.11
N PRO A 60 -0.46 -8.02 -5.03
CA PRO A 60 0.93 -7.91 -4.62
C PRO A 60 1.74 -7.12 -5.65
N ASN A 61 2.77 -6.40 -5.21
CA ASN A 61 3.65 -5.68 -6.14
C ASN A 61 4.70 -6.57 -6.79
N ASN A 62 4.27 -7.61 -7.51
CA ASN A 62 5.19 -8.44 -8.28
C ASN A 62 5.90 -7.59 -9.34
N SER A 63 7.15 -7.23 -9.05
CA SER A 63 7.87 -6.25 -9.87
C SER A 63 8.41 -6.86 -11.16
N GLY A 64 8.67 -8.18 -11.14
CA GLY A 64 9.36 -8.91 -12.19
C GLY A 64 10.89 -8.73 -12.19
N PHE A 65 11.45 -8.00 -11.23
CA PHE A 65 12.89 -7.73 -11.13
C PHE A 65 13.36 -7.57 -9.68
N VAL A 66 14.67 -7.64 -9.47
CA VAL A 66 15.32 -7.34 -8.20
C VAL A 66 15.88 -5.92 -8.23
N SER A 67 15.88 -5.22 -7.09
CA SER A 67 16.53 -3.91 -6.93
C SER A 67 16.65 -3.58 -5.45
N ASP A 68 17.78 -2.98 -5.05
CA ASP A 68 17.98 -2.42 -3.71
C ASP A 68 17.38 -1.01 -3.57
N LYS A 69 16.93 -0.39 -4.68
CA LYS A 69 16.29 0.93 -4.67
C LYS A 69 14.78 0.77 -4.52
N LEU A 70 14.25 1.12 -3.35
CA LEU A 70 12.81 1.06 -3.07
C LEU A 70 11.98 1.84 -4.09
N GLU A 71 12.48 2.97 -4.58
CA GLU A 71 11.80 3.81 -5.59
C GLU A 71 11.48 3.06 -6.90
N GLU A 72 12.29 2.06 -7.29
CA GLU A 72 12.00 1.25 -8.49
C GLU A 72 10.79 0.31 -8.24
N HIS A 73 10.70 -0.26 -7.04
CA HIS A 73 9.54 -1.07 -6.63
C HIS A 73 8.30 -0.20 -6.43
N LYS A 74 8.46 1.03 -5.93
CA LYS A 74 7.38 2.02 -5.77
C LYS A 74 6.79 2.44 -7.12
N GLU A 75 7.62 2.77 -8.10
CA GLU A 75 7.14 3.11 -9.45
C GLU A 75 6.43 1.91 -10.10
N LYS A 76 6.90 0.69 -9.87
CA LYS A 76 6.22 -0.51 -10.36
C LYS A 76 4.88 -0.74 -9.66
N ALA A 77 4.81 -0.65 -8.33
CA ALA A 77 3.56 -0.74 -7.57
C ALA A 77 2.54 0.33 -8.00
N ARG A 78 3.01 1.57 -8.22
CA ARG A 78 2.19 2.66 -8.75
C ARG A 78 1.59 2.31 -10.11
N ARG A 79 2.39 1.76 -11.03
CA ARG A 79 1.89 1.32 -12.35
C ARG A 79 0.89 0.17 -12.24
N ILE A 80 1.08 -0.75 -11.30
CA ILE A 80 0.12 -1.84 -11.00
C ILE A 80 -1.21 -1.24 -10.55
N ALA A 81 -1.17 -0.28 -9.62
CA ALA A 81 -2.36 0.35 -9.06
C ALA A 81 -3.16 1.20 -10.08
N THR A 82 -2.52 1.71 -11.15
CA THR A 82 -3.13 2.74 -12.02
C THR A 82 -3.27 2.39 -13.50
N ARG A 83 -2.83 1.21 -13.96
CA ARG A 83 -2.92 0.84 -15.38
C ARG A 83 -3.83 -0.38 -15.55
N ASP A 84 -4.82 -0.24 -16.42
CA ASP A 84 -5.81 -1.25 -16.80
C ASP A 84 -5.21 -2.60 -17.25
N PHE A 85 -4.00 -2.59 -17.79
CA PHE A 85 -3.25 -3.79 -18.11
C PHE A 85 -3.05 -4.75 -16.92
N TYR A 86 -2.99 -4.22 -15.69
CA TYR A 86 -2.83 -5.03 -14.48
C TYR A 86 -4.18 -5.47 -13.93
N VAL A 87 -4.23 -6.72 -13.47
CA VAL A 87 -5.48 -7.39 -13.11
C VAL A 87 -6.22 -6.68 -11.97
N GLY A 88 -5.53 -6.16 -10.96
CA GLY A 88 -6.15 -5.46 -9.85
C GLY A 88 -6.81 -4.17 -10.29
N ASN A 89 -6.13 -3.35 -11.10
CA ASN A 89 -6.71 -2.12 -11.61
C ASN A 89 -7.86 -2.39 -12.61
N TYR A 90 -7.76 -3.42 -13.43
CA TYR A 90 -8.90 -3.88 -14.24
C TYR A 90 -10.12 -4.24 -13.36
N LEU A 91 -9.92 -5.08 -12.35
CA LEU A 91 -10.99 -5.53 -11.45
C LEU A 91 -11.60 -4.39 -10.64
N VAL A 92 -10.82 -3.38 -10.26
CA VAL A 92 -11.32 -2.16 -9.59
C VAL A 92 -12.44 -1.50 -10.38
N HIS A 93 -12.29 -1.37 -11.70
CA HIS A 93 -13.28 -0.70 -12.54
C HIS A 93 -14.51 -1.59 -12.80
N GLU A 94 -14.29 -2.90 -12.99
CA GLU A 94 -15.36 -3.88 -13.23
C GLU A 94 -16.22 -4.10 -11.96
N LEU A 95 -15.57 -4.28 -10.81
CA LEU A 95 -16.21 -4.57 -9.52
C LEU A 95 -16.58 -3.31 -8.74
N LYS A 96 -16.04 -2.15 -9.13
CA LYS A 96 -16.29 -0.83 -8.50
C LYS A 96 -15.88 -0.83 -7.03
N MET A 97 -14.70 -1.39 -6.77
CA MET A 97 -14.12 -1.62 -5.44
C MET A 97 -12.75 -0.96 -5.33
N PRO A 98 -12.30 -0.60 -4.11
CA PRO A 98 -10.95 -0.09 -3.89
C PRO A 98 -9.87 -1.17 -4.11
N LEU A 99 -8.64 -0.73 -4.42
CA LEU A 99 -7.46 -1.59 -4.58
C LEU A 99 -6.30 -1.12 -3.71
N LEU A 100 -5.71 -2.06 -2.98
CA LEU A 100 -4.45 -1.87 -2.26
C LEU A 100 -3.31 -2.59 -3.00
N VAL A 101 -2.19 -1.90 -3.18
CA VAL A 101 -0.93 -2.47 -3.70
C VAL A 101 0.20 -2.12 -2.72
N PRO A 102 0.78 -3.09 -1.99
CA PRO A 102 1.90 -2.84 -1.08
C PRO A 102 3.18 -2.56 -1.85
N VAL A 103 4.14 -1.82 -1.29
CA VAL A 103 5.46 -1.56 -1.92
C VAL A 103 6.54 -2.41 -1.26
N PHE A 104 6.34 -3.74 -1.21
CA PHE A 104 7.37 -4.63 -0.66
C PHE A 104 8.57 -4.74 -1.61
N PRO A 105 9.80 -4.47 -1.14
CA PRO A 105 10.97 -4.52 -2.02
C PRO A 105 11.37 -5.97 -2.29
N ARG A 106 11.94 -6.21 -3.47
CA ARG A 106 12.68 -7.44 -3.76
C ARG A 106 14.17 -7.09 -3.92
N PRO A 107 14.98 -7.28 -2.87
CA PRO A 107 16.36 -6.80 -2.85
C PRO A 107 17.21 -7.51 -3.91
N GLN A 108 18.20 -6.82 -4.47
CA GLN A 108 19.18 -7.41 -5.40
C GLN A 108 20.38 -7.98 -4.66
N SER A 109 20.84 -7.27 -3.63
CA SER A 109 21.89 -7.70 -2.71
C SER A 109 21.62 -9.09 -2.11
N ASP A 110 20.37 -9.34 -1.70
CA ASP A 110 19.90 -10.64 -1.20
C ASP A 110 18.73 -11.19 -2.05
N TRP A 111 18.97 -11.34 -3.36
CA TRP A 111 17.96 -11.75 -4.33
C TRP A 111 17.22 -13.07 -4.03
N LYS A 112 17.79 -13.92 -3.18
CA LYS A 112 17.16 -15.18 -2.74
C LYS A 112 15.97 -14.94 -1.81
N ILE A 113 15.92 -13.80 -1.12
CA ILE A 113 14.76 -13.39 -0.34
C ILE A 113 13.67 -12.93 -1.32
N TYR A 114 12.84 -13.87 -1.80
CA TYR A 114 11.83 -13.58 -2.80
C TYR A 114 10.54 -13.06 -2.15
N SER A 115 10.56 -11.80 -1.71
CA SER A 115 9.44 -11.11 -1.04
C SER A 115 8.10 -11.23 -1.78
N HIS A 116 8.08 -11.07 -3.11
CA HIS A 116 6.83 -11.15 -3.89
C HIS A 116 6.25 -12.56 -3.99
N ALA A 117 7.02 -13.59 -3.64
CA ALA A 117 6.54 -14.97 -3.53
C ALA A 117 6.26 -15.38 -2.07
N LEU A 118 6.57 -14.51 -1.09
CA LEU A 118 6.50 -14.80 0.34
C LEU A 118 7.10 -16.16 0.70
N ASP A 119 8.31 -16.42 0.19
CA ASP A 119 8.96 -17.71 0.36
C ASP A 119 9.51 -17.93 1.77
N ARG A 120 10.14 -19.09 1.98
CA ARG A 120 10.76 -19.45 3.26
C ARG A 120 11.83 -18.45 3.69
N ASP A 121 12.64 -17.93 2.76
CA ASP A 121 13.74 -17.03 3.08
C ASP A 121 13.22 -15.67 3.56
N VAL A 122 12.06 -15.23 3.04
CA VAL A 122 11.30 -14.08 3.57
C VAL A 122 10.76 -14.37 4.97
N MET A 123 10.09 -15.50 5.18
CA MET A 123 9.45 -15.83 6.46
C MET A 123 10.45 -16.07 7.61
N LEU A 124 11.71 -16.35 7.28
CA LEU A 124 12.80 -16.50 8.24
C LEU A 124 13.54 -15.20 8.55
N GLN A 125 13.23 -14.10 7.87
CA GLN A 125 13.80 -12.81 8.22
C GLN A 125 13.43 -12.43 9.66
N LYS A 126 14.44 -12.00 10.42
CA LYS A 126 14.33 -11.57 11.81
C LYS A 126 15.11 -10.29 12.02
N HIS A 127 14.52 -9.35 12.76
CA HIS A 127 15.16 -8.06 13.07
C HIS A 127 15.49 -7.22 11.83
N THR A 128 14.75 -7.43 10.73
CA THR A 128 14.85 -6.62 9.51
C THR A 128 13.47 -6.05 9.16
N SER A 129 13.42 -5.04 8.29
CA SER A 129 12.14 -4.50 7.79
C SER A 129 11.32 -5.54 7.01
N LEU A 130 11.93 -6.61 6.52
CA LEU A 130 11.26 -7.72 5.83
C LEU A 130 10.60 -8.73 6.78
N GLU A 131 10.79 -8.59 8.09
CA GLU A 131 10.18 -9.51 9.05
C GLU A 131 8.65 -9.44 8.97
N ARG A 132 8.03 -10.61 8.78
CA ARG A 132 6.57 -10.80 8.80
C ARG A 132 5.81 -9.86 7.85
N LEU A 133 6.22 -9.79 6.59
CA LEU A 133 5.49 -9.05 5.54
C LEU A 133 4.00 -9.43 5.46
N ASP A 134 3.65 -10.67 5.83
CA ASP A 134 2.27 -11.13 5.97
C ASP A 134 1.48 -10.32 7.00
N ILE A 135 2.05 -10.06 8.19
CA ILE A 135 1.42 -9.21 9.20
C ILE A 135 1.43 -7.75 8.78
N GLN A 136 2.52 -7.27 8.17
CA GLN A 136 2.57 -5.89 7.68
C GLN A 136 1.48 -5.63 6.65
N LEU A 137 1.18 -6.59 5.76
CA LEU A 137 0.08 -6.48 4.81
C LEU A 137 -1.28 -6.39 5.51
N LEU A 138 -1.52 -7.18 6.57
CA LEU A 138 -2.75 -7.08 7.37
C LEU A 138 -2.87 -5.71 8.03
N ALA A 139 -1.78 -5.16 8.56
CA ALA A 139 -1.76 -3.81 9.12
C ALA A 139 -2.06 -2.72 8.08
N MET A 140 -1.55 -2.86 6.85
CA MET A 140 -1.91 -1.96 5.74
C MET A 140 -3.39 -2.05 5.36
N VAL A 141 -3.97 -3.25 5.42
CA VAL A 141 -5.40 -3.46 5.17
C VAL A 141 -6.24 -2.78 6.24
N ASP A 142 -5.86 -2.87 7.50
CA ASP A 142 -6.58 -2.21 8.60
C ASP A 142 -6.44 -0.68 8.51
N ASP A 143 -5.25 -0.16 8.17
CA ASP A 143 -5.05 1.26 7.87
C ASP A 143 -5.93 1.72 6.70
N ALA A 144 -5.99 0.96 5.60
CA ALA A 144 -6.80 1.30 4.44
C ALA A 144 -8.31 1.25 4.73
N LYS A 145 -8.79 0.37 5.61
CA LYS A 145 -10.19 0.36 6.03
C LYS A 145 -10.56 1.65 6.74
N GLU A 146 -9.73 2.13 7.67
CA GLU A 146 -9.97 3.40 8.36
C GLU A 146 -10.00 4.60 7.39
N GLN A 147 -9.26 4.52 6.27
CA GLN A 147 -9.30 5.56 5.23
C GLN A 147 -10.56 5.49 4.35
N LEU A 148 -11.31 4.39 4.38
CA LEU A 148 -12.52 4.16 3.58
C LEU A 148 -13.82 4.42 4.36
N GLU A 149 -13.74 4.57 5.69
CA GLU A 149 -14.84 4.98 6.58
C GLU A 149 -15.06 6.51 6.57
#